data_AF-A0A5C1I8S3-F1
#
_entry.id   AF-A0A5C1I8S3-F1
#
_cell.length_a   1.000
_cell.length_b   1.000
_cell.length_c   1.000
_cell.angle_alpha   90.00
_cell.angle_beta   90.00
_cell.angle_gamma   90.00
#
_symmetry.space_group_name_H-M   'P 1'
#
loop_
_entity.id
_entity.type
_entity.pdbx_description
1 polymer ?
#
loop_
_entity_poly.entity_id
_entity_poly.type
_entity_poly.pdbx_seq_one_letter_code
_entity_poly.pdbx_strand_id
1 'polypeptide(L)'
;MKVKHLAICLAISSFTLHLSAAVNPKNGGANHKSTTVAPAVEGWYFRAVSGYPAAIAFEPVVLFKNGEYFDIGDEPLETLDVAASKSSRPKAWGTWKKNGATFLLTNNEGKSHDYKLGAGNWFPAYAYTGSVKLKKGYEKVSGGDYGNGTNALVIKKISFIDDTHFAEGSNGGVMTPGATAWKKTGFKGGTYKVYGNTIELNYGSKVIKKSFAFGATGSPAHPTNTMIFIGGDAYTDTE
;
A
#
# COMPACT_ATOMS: atom_id res chain seq x y z
N MET A 1 -31.75 43.17 39.43
CA MET A 1 -33.09 43.19 38.79
C MET A 1 -33.53 44.63 38.56
N LYS A 2 -33.62 45.08 37.30
CA LYS A 2 -34.65 45.97 36.75
C LYS A 2 -34.25 46.33 35.32
N VAL A 3 -34.93 45.67 34.39
CA VAL A 3 -34.92 45.95 32.95
C VAL A 3 -35.77 47.19 32.70
N LYS A 4 -35.33 48.10 31.82
CA LYS A 4 -36.21 49.06 31.16
C LYS A 4 -35.95 49.02 29.66
N HIS A 5 -37.04 48.82 28.93
CA HIS A 5 -37.14 48.76 27.48
C HIS A 5 -36.77 50.09 26.82
N LEU A 6 -36.15 50.01 25.64
CA LEU A 6 -36.29 51.04 24.62
C LEU A 6 -36.55 50.36 23.28
N ALA A 7 -37.45 50.98 22.52
CA ALA A 7 -38.16 50.43 21.39
C ALA A 7 -37.66 51.03 20.07
N ILE A 8 -37.84 50.24 19.00
CA ILE A 8 -38.19 50.62 17.61
C ILE A 8 -37.13 51.35 16.77
N CYS A 9 -36.75 50.71 15.66
CA CYS A 9 -37.02 51.22 14.32
C CYS A 9 -36.93 50.11 13.26
N LEU A 10 -38.05 49.86 12.58
CA LEU A 10 -38.18 49.07 11.36
C LEU A 10 -37.49 49.81 10.20
N ALA A 11 -36.76 49.07 9.37
CA ALA A 11 -36.54 49.46 7.98
C ALA A 11 -36.87 48.26 7.08
N ILE A 12 -37.94 48.44 6.31
CA ILE A 12 -38.41 47.51 5.28
C ILE A 12 -37.62 47.85 4.01
N SER A 13 -36.91 46.89 3.44
CA SER A 13 -36.40 46.99 2.06
C SER A 13 -36.97 45.85 1.24
N SER A 14 -37.89 46.25 0.36
CA SER A 14 -38.54 45.44 -0.64
C SER A 14 -37.52 45.02 -1.70
N PHE A 15 -37.19 43.73 -1.77
CA PHE A 15 -36.51 43.17 -2.94
C PHE A 15 -37.55 42.58 -3.89
N THR A 16 -37.60 43.14 -5.09
CA THR A 16 -38.37 42.68 -6.24
C THR A 16 -37.82 41.36 -6.75
N LEU A 17 -38.63 40.30 -6.67
CA LEU A 17 -38.39 39.01 -7.35
C LEU A 17 -38.90 39.11 -8.79
N HIS A 18 -37.97 39.16 -9.75
CA HIS A 18 -38.27 38.86 -11.14
C HIS A 18 -38.42 37.33 -11.30
N LEU A 19 -39.64 36.90 -11.61
CA LEU A 19 -39.97 35.52 -11.96
C LEU A 19 -39.66 35.32 -13.46
N SER A 20 -38.55 34.66 -13.77
CA SER A 20 -38.30 34.12 -15.11
C SER A 20 -38.62 32.63 -15.12
N ALA A 21 -39.49 32.24 -16.05
CA ALA A 21 -39.92 30.88 -16.29
C ALA A 21 -38.96 30.11 -17.23
N ALA A 22 -39.04 28.78 -17.14
CA ALA A 22 -38.42 27.73 -17.97
C ALA A 22 -36.91 27.54 -17.74
N VAL A 23 -36.37 26.32 -17.58
CA VAL A 23 -36.57 25.07 -18.32
C VAL A 23 -36.29 23.90 -17.38
N ASN A 24 -37.05 22.82 -17.52
CA ASN A 24 -36.86 21.55 -16.82
C ASN A 24 -35.88 20.67 -17.62
N PRO A 25 -34.60 20.46 -17.21
CA PRO A 25 -33.76 19.48 -17.87
C PRO A 25 -34.08 18.10 -17.31
N LYS A 26 -34.50 17.20 -18.21
CA LYS A 26 -34.51 15.75 -17.98
C LYS A 26 -33.14 15.34 -17.44
N ASN A 27 -33.07 14.99 -16.17
CA ASN A 27 -31.88 14.40 -15.56
C ASN A 27 -31.73 12.97 -16.07
N GLY A 28 -30.99 12.82 -17.17
CA GLY A 28 -30.39 11.54 -17.54
C GLY A 28 -29.45 11.14 -16.41
N GLY A 29 -29.76 10.05 -15.72
CA GLY A 29 -28.91 9.45 -14.70
C GLY A 29 -27.60 8.98 -15.30
N ALA A 30 -26.62 9.88 -15.40
CA ALA A 30 -25.23 9.49 -15.44
C ALA A 30 -24.93 8.90 -14.06
N ASN A 31 -24.85 7.56 -14.00
CA ASN A 31 -24.16 6.85 -12.93
C ASN A 31 -22.70 7.31 -12.96
N HIS A 32 -22.43 8.47 -12.36
CA HIS A 32 -21.09 8.83 -11.94
C HIS A 32 -20.73 7.81 -10.87
N LYS A 33 -20.11 6.71 -11.29
CA LYS A 33 -19.27 5.90 -10.41
C LYS A 33 -18.31 6.90 -9.79
N SER A 34 -18.58 7.28 -8.54
CA SER A 34 -17.68 8.12 -7.76
C SER A 34 -16.37 7.36 -7.68
N THR A 35 -15.41 7.72 -8.54
CA THR A 35 -14.06 7.20 -8.46
C THR A 35 -13.52 7.69 -7.14
N THR A 36 -13.61 6.85 -6.11
CA THR A 36 -13.20 7.20 -4.76
C THR A 36 -11.68 7.14 -4.75
N VAL A 37 -11.07 8.25 -5.16
CA VAL A 37 -9.61 8.43 -5.20
C VAL A 37 -9.05 8.18 -3.81
N ALA A 38 -7.95 7.42 -3.72
CA ALA A 38 -7.26 7.21 -2.46
C ALA A 38 -6.93 8.55 -1.76
N PRO A 39 -7.03 8.63 -0.42
CA PRO A 39 -6.71 9.86 0.29
C PRO A 39 -5.25 10.30 0.04
N ALA A 40 -4.97 11.58 0.29
CA ALA A 40 -3.61 12.09 0.20
C ALA A 40 -2.67 11.31 1.13
N VAL A 41 -1.54 10.86 0.57
CA VAL A 41 -0.54 10.07 1.29
C VAL A 41 0.29 10.99 2.20
N GLU A 42 0.47 10.57 3.44
CA GLU A 42 1.47 11.11 4.36
C GLU A 42 2.84 10.47 4.15
N GLY A 43 2.87 9.14 4.03
CA GLY A 43 4.10 8.40 3.76
C GLY A 43 3.89 6.91 3.58
N TRP A 44 4.86 6.27 2.93
CA TRP A 44 4.95 4.82 2.82
C TRP A 44 6.00 4.29 3.79
N TYR A 45 5.73 3.13 4.35
CA TYR A 45 6.55 2.50 5.36
C TYR A 45 6.56 0.99 5.18
N PHE A 46 7.51 0.37 5.85
CA PHE A 46 7.55 -1.06 6.07
C PHE A 46 7.40 -1.34 7.55
N ARG A 47 6.55 -2.32 7.84
CA ARG A 47 6.40 -2.93 9.14
C ARG A 47 7.06 -4.30 9.11
N ALA A 48 8.01 -4.56 9.98
CA ALA A 48 8.45 -5.93 10.23
C ALA A 48 7.43 -6.59 11.17
N VAL A 49 6.86 -7.72 10.76
CA VAL A 49 5.98 -8.55 11.58
C VAL A 49 6.63 -9.90 11.81
N SER A 50 6.61 -10.36 13.06
CA SER A 50 7.02 -11.72 13.42
C SER A 50 5.85 -12.67 13.22
N GLY A 51 6.00 -13.66 12.34
CA GLY A 51 5.07 -14.77 12.17
C GLY A 51 5.51 -16.00 12.95
N TYR A 52 4.54 -16.76 13.46
CA TYR A 52 4.77 -18.10 13.98
C TYR A 52 4.95 -19.09 12.82
N PRO A 53 5.92 -20.01 12.86
CA PRO A 53 7.07 -20.18 13.76
C PRO A 53 8.33 -19.60 13.09
N ALA A 54 8.78 -18.43 13.56
CA ALA A 54 10.04 -17.78 13.20
C ALA A 54 10.21 -17.38 11.71
N ALA A 55 9.20 -16.74 11.12
CA ALA A 55 9.37 -15.99 9.87
C ALA A 55 9.21 -14.49 10.13
N ILE A 56 10.22 -13.68 9.82
CA ILE A 56 10.04 -12.22 9.73
C ILE A 56 9.45 -11.94 8.36
N ALA A 57 8.24 -11.39 8.34
CA ALA A 57 7.65 -10.84 7.14
C ALA A 57 7.75 -9.32 7.17
N PHE A 58 7.90 -8.72 6.00
CA PHE A 58 7.86 -7.28 5.83
C PHE A 58 6.57 -6.91 5.13
N GLU A 59 5.77 -6.11 5.81
CA GLU A 59 4.48 -5.65 5.33
C GLU A 59 4.56 -4.18 4.92
N PRO A 60 4.13 -3.86 3.70
CA PRO A 60 4.01 -2.48 3.22
C PRO A 60 2.84 -1.76 3.91
N VAL A 61 3.04 -0.53 4.35
CA VAL A 61 1.98 0.27 4.96
C VAL A 61 2.00 1.66 4.38
N VAL A 62 0.83 2.15 3.95
CA VAL A 62 0.64 3.56 3.60
C VAL A 62 -0.11 4.25 4.73
N LEU A 63 0.43 5.39 5.17
CA LEU A 63 -0.26 6.32 6.06
C LEU A 63 -0.90 7.43 5.23
N PHE A 64 -2.17 7.70 5.46
CA PHE A 64 -2.90 8.78 4.81
C PHE A 64 -3.01 10.01 5.72
N LYS A 65 -3.05 11.19 5.13
CA LYS A 65 -3.19 12.48 5.85
C LYS A 65 -4.50 12.62 6.62
N ASN A 66 -5.51 11.82 6.31
CA ASN A 66 -6.78 11.78 7.04
C ASN A 66 -6.71 10.96 8.34
N GLY A 67 -5.54 10.42 8.69
CA GLY A 67 -5.34 9.60 9.90
C GLY A 67 -5.70 8.12 9.72
N GLU A 68 -6.00 7.67 8.51
CA GLU A 68 -6.17 6.24 8.19
C GLU A 68 -4.86 5.63 7.71
N TYR A 69 -4.66 4.34 7.95
CA TYR A 69 -3.61 3.57 7.30
C TYR A 69 -4.20 2.42 6.51
N PHE A 70 -3.43 1.95 5.52
CA PHE A 70 -3.76 0.78 4.71
C PHE A 70 -2.55 -0.14 4.55
N ASP A 71 -2.74 -1.41 4.83
CA ASP A 71 -1.79 -2.49 4.51
C ASP A 71 -1.88 -2.77 3.01
N ILE A 72 -0.83 -2.36 2.29
CA ILE A 72 -0.83 -2.36 0.82
C ILE A 72 -0.91 -3.79 0.30
N GLY A 73 -1.85 -4.03 -0.62
CA GLY A 73 -1.96 -5.28 -1.35
C GLY A 73 -1.46 -5.13 -2.78
N ASP A 74 -1.82 -6.09 -3.62
CA ASP A 74 -1.30 -6.17 -4.99
C ASP A 74 -1.59 -4.93 -5.85
N GLU A 75 -2.77 -4.31 -5.73
CA GLU A 75 -3.14 -3.21 -6.61
C GLU A 75 -2.35 -1.92 -6.33
N PRO A 76 -2.04 -1.11 -7.36
CA PRO A 76 -1.52 0.23 -7.17
C PRO A 76 -2.51 1.13 -6.43
N LEU A 77 -1.99 1.98 -5.55
CA LEU A 77 -2.80 2.87 -4.71
C LEU A 77 -3.66 3.84 -5.54
N GLU A 78 -3.18 4.29 -6.70
CA GLU A 78 -3.92 5.19 -7.61
C GLU A 78 -5.17 4.55 -8.22
N THR A 79 -5.27 3.22 -8.20
CA THR A 79 -6.43 2.46 -8.68
C THR A 79 -7.31 1.92 -7.56
N LEU A 80 -6.95 2.19 -6.29
CA LEU A 80 -7.65 1.65 -5.13
C LEU A 80 -9.03 2.29 -4.97
N ASP A 81 -10.08 1.47 -5.09
CA ASP A 81 -11.40 1.84 -4.60
C ASP A 81 -11.43 1.65 -3.08
N VAL A 82 -11.33 2.76 -2.35
CA VAL A 82 -11.25 2.76 -0.88
C VAL A 82 -12.49 2.14 -0.25
N ALA A 83 -13.68 2.43 -0.76
CA ALA A 83 -14.93 1.93 -0.18
C ALA A 83 -15.06 0.42 -0.41
N ALA A 84 -14.78 -0.05 -1.63
CA ALA A 84 -14.77 -1.47 -1.95
C ALA A 84 -13.68 -2.22 -1.17
N SER A 85 -12.50 -1.62 -1.00
CA SER A 85 -11.40 -2.20 -0.23
C SER A 85 -11.73 -2.31 1.25
N LYS A 86 -12.29 -1.27 1.88
CA LYS A 86 -12.73 -1.34 3.29
C LYS A 86 -13.80 -2.39 3.52
N SER A 87 -14.69 -2.60 2.54
CA SER A 87 -15.73 -3.62 2.61
C SER A 87 -15.18 -5.05 2.44
N SER A 88 -14.29 -5.27 1.48
CA SER A 88 -13.77 -6.60 1.14
C SER A 88 -12.56 -7.02 1.99
N ARG A 89 -11.77 -6.07 2.47
CA ARG A 89 -10.53 -6.26 3.23
C ARG A 89 -10.49 -5.38 4.49
N PRO A 90 -11.48 -5.44 5.39
CA PRO A 90 -11.54 -4.55 6.55
C PRO A 90 -10.31 -4.64 7.46
N LYS A 91 -9.66 -5.82 7.53
CA LYS A 91 -8.42 -6.05 8.31
C LYS A 91 -7.19 -5.31 7.79
N ALA A 92 -7.19 -4.91 6.52
CA ALA A 92 -6.09 -4.14 5.93
C ALA A 92 -6.18 -2.64 6.26
N TRP A 93 -7.21 -2.19 6.97
CA TRP A 93 -7.44 -0.79 7.28
C TRP A 93 -7.38 -0.56 8.78
N GLY A 94 -6.93 0.63 9.16
CA GLY A 94 -6.96 1.10 10.52
C GLY A 94 -6.73 2.61 10.60
N THR A 95 -6.40 3.10 11.79
CA THR A 95 -6.09 4.51 12.03
C THR A 95 -4.68 4.67 12.57
N TRP A 96 -4.07 5.82 12.36
CA TRP A 96 -2.76 6.12 12.90
C TRP A 96 -2.69 7.52 13.48
N LYS A 97 -1.77 7.71 14.43
CA LYS A 97 -1.39 9.00 14.99
C LYS A 97 0.12 9.04 15.20
N LYS A 98 0.70 10.24 15.20
CA LYS A 98 2.12 10.45 15.51
C LYS A 98 2.27 11.23 16.81
N ASN A 99 3.02 10.64 17.75
CA ASN A 99 3.37 11.22 19.04
C ASN A 99 4.90 11.35 19.11
N GLY A 100 5.41 12.54 18.80
CA GLY A 100 6.86 12.75 18.68
C GLY A 100 7.46 11.89 17.56
N ALA A 101 8.36 10.97 17.94
CA ALA A 101 9.01 10.03 17.01
C ALA A 101 8.26 8.69 16.83
N THR A 102 7.17 8.48 17.58
CA THR A 102 6.40 7.23 17.59
C THR A 102 5.14 7.37 16.72
N PHE A 103 4.88 6.35 15.93
CA PHE A 103 3.67 6.14 15.15
C PHE A 103 2.81 5.09 15.85
N LEU A 104 1.64 5.49 16.31
CA LEU A 104 0.64 4.62 16.94
C LEU A 104 -0.34 4.18 15.86
N LEU A 105 -0.34 2.90 15.49
CA LEU A 105 -1.27 2.32 14.52
C LEU A 105 -2.32 1.48 15.27
N THR A 106 -3.58 1.82 15.07
CA THR A 106 -4.74 1.12 15.64
C THR A 106 -5.48 0.37 14.55
N ASN A 107 -5.48 -0.96 14.63
CA ASN A 107 -6.11 -1.82 13.63
C ASN A 107 -7.65 -1.80 13.70
N ASN A 108 -8.29 -2.52 12.76
CA ASN A 108 -9.75 -2.63 12.69
C ASN A 108 -10.41 -3.31 13.91
N GLU A 109 -9.63 -4.00 14.75
CA GLU A 109 -10.07 -4.59 16.02
C GLU A 109 -9.89 -3.65 17.22
N GLY A 110 -9.38 -2.43 16.99
CA GLY A 110 -9.07 -1.46 18.04
C GLY A 110 -7.75 -1.70 18.77
N LYS A 111 -6.94 -2.66 18.32
CA LYS A 111 -5.61 -2.94 18.91
C LYS A 111 -4.59 -1.95 18.40
N SER A 112 -3.87 -1.33 19.33
CA SER A 112 -2.85 -0.34 19.04
C SER A 112 -1.44 -0.92 19.13
N HIS A 113 -0.57 -0.52 18.21
CA HIS A 113 0.84 -0.89 18.17
C HIS A 113 1.70 0.35 17.93
N ASP A 114 2.78 0.45 18.70
CA ASP A 114 3.74 1.55 18.61
C ASP A 114 4.91 1.19 17.70
N TYR A 115 5.21 2.09 16.78
CA TYR A 115 6.30 1.98 15.83
C TYR A 115 7.19 3.20 15.90
N LYS A 116 8.50 2.99 16.07
CA LYS A 116 9.48 4.08 16.12
C LYS A 116 10.44 3.94 14.95
N LEU A 117 10.63 5.04 14.21
CA LEU A 117 11.62 5.07 13.14
C LEU A 117 13.02 4.73 13.68
N GLY A 118 13.69 3.79 13.02
CA GLY A 118 15.03 3.34 13.41
C GLY A 118 15.06 2.29 14.53
N ALA A 119 13.91 1.86 15.06
CA ALA A 119 13.85 0.79 16.07
C ALA A 119 13.86 -0.63 15.47
N GLY A 120 14.07 -0.76 14.16
CA GLY A 120 14.23 -2.05 13.47
C GLY A 120 12.94 -2.70 12.98
N ASN A 121 11.77 -2.29 13.49
CA ASN A 121 10.47 -2.84 13.07
C ASN A 121 9.60 -1.87 12.24
N TRP A 122 10.09 -0.65 12.00
CA TRP A 122 9.42 0.39 11.23
C TRP A 122 10.42 1.27 10.49
N PHE A 123 10.32 1.32 9.18
CA PHE A 123 11.24 2.08 8.32
C PHE A 123 10.50 2.68 7.13
N PRO A 124 10.95 3.84 6.62
CA PRO A 124 10.29 4.49 5.50
C PRO A 124 10.45 3.67 4.22
N ALA A 125 9.54 3.89 3.28
CA ALA A 125 9.59 3.31 1.95
C ALA A 125 9.51 4.44 0.92
N TYR A 126 10.21 4.28 -0.21
CA TYR A 126 10.40 5.35 -1.17
C TYR A 126 9.88 4.97 -2.56
N ALA A 127 9.28 5.94 -3.25
CA ALA A 127 8.89 5.80 -4.63
C ALA A 127 10.10 5.69 -5.57
N TYR A 128 9.90 5.11 -6.75
CA TYR A 128 10.88 5.13 -7.83
C TYR A 128 10.97 6.53 -8.43
N THR A 129 12.18 7.11 -8.40
CA THR A 129 12.50 8.43 -8.97
C THR A 129 13.51 8.35 -10.13
N GLY A 130 14.01 7.16 -10.47
CA GLY A 130 15.07 6.95 -11.44
C GLY A 130 16.50 7.13 -10.91
N SER A 131 16.68 7.69 -9.70
CA SER A 131 17.99 7.86 -9.07
C SER A 131 18.61 6.57 -8.54
N VAL A 132 17.77 5.65 -8.07
CA VAL A 132 18.16 4.31 -7.61
C VAL A 132 17.73 3.29 -8.64
N LYS A 133 18.68 2.55 -9.21
CA LYS A 133 18.43 1.49 -10.20
C LYS A 133 18.07 0.18 -9.50
N LEU A 134 17.24 -0.64 -10.13
CA LEU A 134 16.96 -2.00 -9.67
C LEU A 134 18.21 -2.87 -9.84
N LYS A 135 18.43 -3.81 -8.92
CA LYS A 135 19.41 -4.89 -9.08
C LYS A 135 18.85 -5.98 -10.00
N LYS A 136 19.72 -6.86 -10.51
CA LYS A 136 19.32 -7.86 -11.49
C LYS A 136 18.50 -8.99 -10.89
N GLY A 137 18.64 -9.31 -9.60
CA GLY A 137 17.96 -10.43 -8.98
C GLY A 137 17.42 -10.13 -7.59
N TYR A 138 16.15 -10.48 -7.38
CA TYR A 138 15.44 -10.36 -6.11
C TYR A 138 14.72 -11.65 -5.74
N GLU A 139 14.70 -11.96 -4.45
CA GLU A 139 13.99 -13.10 -3.86
C GLU A 139 12.97 -12.62 -2.84
N LYS A 140 11.77 -13.20 -2.88
CA LYS A 140 10.72 -12.89 -1.92
C LYS A 140 11.17 -13.30 -0.53
N VAL A 141 11.00 -12.40 0.43
CA VAL A 141 11.19 -12.68 1.85
C VAL A 141 9.96 -13.45 2.35
N SER A 142 9.87 -14.75 2.06
CA SER A 142 8.89 -15.64 2.68
C SER A 142 9.36 -17.08 2.75
N GLY A 143 9.39 -17.63 3.96
CA GLY A 143 9.65 -19.02 4.29
C GLY A 143 9.61 -19.19 5.81
N GLY A 144 9.00 -20.26 6.30
CA GLY A 144 8.86 -20.53 7.72
C GLY A 144 8.74 -22.02 8.01
N ASP A 145 9.09 -22.39 9.23
CA ASP A 145 8.69 -23.68 9.82
C ASP A 145 7.15 -23.72 9.85
N TYR A 146 6.49 -24.87 9.83
CA TYR A 146 5.03 -24.98 10.01
C TYR A 146 4.68 -25.86 11.22
N GLY A 147 5.68 -26.25 12.02
CA GLY A 147 5.56 -27.19 13.11
C GLY A 147 5.78 -28.65 12.68
N ASN A 148 6.08 -29.53 13.63
CA ASN A 148 6.37 -30.96 13.41
C ASN A 148 7.50 -31.25 12.41
N GLY A 149 8.49 -30.35 12.31
CA GLY A 149 9.62 -30.50 11.38
C GLY A 149 9.25 -30.32 9.91
N THR A 150 8.05 -29.78 9.63
CA THR A 150 7.61 -29.51 8.26
C THR A 150 8.00 -28.09 7.85
N ASN A 151 8.84 -27.95 6.84
CA ASN A 151 9.27 -26.67 6.30
C ASN A 151 8.72 -26.52 4.88
N ALA A 152 7.98 -25.44 4.61
CA ALA A 152 7.62 -25.07 3.25
C ALA A 152 8.40 -23.81 2.84
N LEU A 153 9.26 -23.97 1.84
CA LEU A 153 10.06 -22.89 1.26
C LEU A 153 9.46 -22.56 -0.11
N VAL A 154 8.79 -21.41 -0.22
CA VAL A 154 8.36 -20.86 -1.49
C VAL A 154 9.19 -19.63 -1.79
N ILE A 155 10.24 -19.83 -2.58
CA ILE A 155 11.10 -18.75 -3.04
C ILE A 155 10.54 -18.28 -4.39
N LYS A 156 9.84 -17.15 -4.38
CA LYS A 156 9.55 -16.41 -5.62
C LYS A 156 10.79 -15.60 -5.98
N LYS A 157 11.22 -15.66 -7.23
CA LYS A 157 12.33 -14.87 -7.76
C LYS A 157 11.79 -13.93 -8.82
N ILE A 158 12.26 -12.69 -8.82
CA ILE A 158 12.11 -11.78 -9.94
C ILE A 158 13.49 -11.31 -10.36
N SER A 159 13.77 -11.36 -11.65
CA SER A 159 15.01 -10.91 -12.24
C SER A 159 14.74 -9.79 -13.24
N PHE A 160 15.42 -8.66 -13.07
CA PHE A 160 15.43 -7.56 -14.03
C PHE A 160 16.64 -7.75 -14.94
N ILE A 161 16.39 -8.23 -16.16
CA ILE A 161 17.42 -8.66 -17.12
C ILE A 161 18.19 -7.45 -17.65
N ASP A 162 17.45 -6.38 -17.93
CA ASP A 162 17.91 -5.06 -18.34
C ASP A 162 16.90 -4.00 -17.86
N ASP A 163 17.05 -2.74 -18.26
CA ASP A 163 16.18 -1.61 -17.86
C ASP A 163 14.71 -1.76 -18.30
N THR A 164 14.39 -2.76 -19.13
CA THR A 164 13.06 -2.94 -19.73
C THR A 164 12.51 -4.36 -19.66
N HIS A 165 13.33 -5.38 -19.40
CA HIS A 165 12.90 -6.79 -19.41
C HIS A 165 13.02 -7.45 -18.03
N PHE A 166 12.06 -8.32 -17.70
CA PHE A 166 12.05 -9.09 -16.46
C PHE A 166 11.69 -10.56 -16.69
N ALA A 167 12.04 -11.40 -15.71
CA ALA A 167 11.63 -12.79 -15.62
C ALA A 167 11.25 -13.14 -14.17
N GLU A 168 10.15 -13.86 -14.00
CA GLU A 168 9.70 -14.42 -12.72
C GLU A 168 9.96 -15.92 -12.69
N GLY A 169 10.56 -16.40 -11.61
CA GLY A 169 10.72 -17.82 -11.31
C GLY A 169 10.08 -18.16 -9.97
N SER A 170 9.74 -19.43 -9.77
CA SER A 170 9.40 -19.91 -8.43
C SER A 170 10.04 -21.27 -8.17
N ASN A 171 10.54 -21.40 -6.97
CA ASN A 171 11.03 -22.64 -6.39
C ASN A 171 10.13 -22.94 -5.19
N GLY A 172 9.37 -24.03 -5.27
CA GLY A 172 8.53 -24.50 -4.17
C GLY A 172 9.05 -25.82 -3.64
N GLY A 173 9.26 -25.92 -2.33
CA GLY A 173 9.67 -27.14 -1.66
C GLY A 173 8.90 -27.38 -0.37
N VAL A 174 8.57 -28.65 -0.09
CA VAL A 174 8.07 -29.11 1.21
C VAL A 174 9.03 -30.17 1.73
N MET A 175 9.50 -29.99 2.96
CA MET A 175 10.36 -30.92 3.67
C MET A 175 9.64 -31.37 4.92
N THR A 176 9.55 -32.68 5.16
CA THR A 176 9.03 -33.30 6.39
C THR A 176 10.10 -34.21 7.00
N PRO A 177 9.95 -34.69 8.25
CA PRO A 177 10.82 -35.72 8.82
C PRO A 177 10.67 -37.03 8.04
N GLY A 178 11.45 -37.20 6.97
CA GLY A 178 11.47 -38.39 6.12
C GLY A 178 11.21 -38.17 4.63
N ALA A 179 10.88 -36.95 4.18
CA ALA A 179 10.68 -36.69 2.75
C ALA A 179 10.99 -35.24 2.33
N THR A 180 11.42 -35.07 1.09
CA THR A 180 11.59 -33.76 0.45
C THR A 180 10.94 -33.79 -0.92
N ALA A 181 10.05 -32.82 -1.21
CA ALA A 181 9.45 -32.62 -2.51
C ALA A 181 9.83 -31.24 -3.03
N TRP A 182 10.25 -31.14 -4.30
CA TRP A 182 10.68 -29.88 -4.93
C TRP A 182 10.05 -29.69 -6.31
N LYS A 183 9.62 -28.46 -6.60
CA LYS A 183 9.07 -28.06 -7.90
C LYS A 183 9.69 -26.73 -8.34
N LYS A 184 10.28 -26.73 -9.53
CA LYS A 184 10.72 -25.52 -10.24
C LYS A 184 9.72 -25.23 -11.36
N THR A 185 9.17 -24.02 -11.40
CA THR A 185 8.36 -23.59 -12.56
C THR A 185 9.22 -22.79 -13.52
N GLY A 186 8.96 -22.95 -14.83
CA GLY A 186 9.63 -22.17 -15.88
C GLY A 186 9.41 -20.67 -15.72
N PHE A 187 10.34 -19.88 -16.26
CA PHE A 187 10.31 -18.43 -16.14
C PHE A 187 9.16 -17.84 -16.97
N LYS A 188 8.26 -17.08 -16.32
CA LYS A 188 7.33 -16.18 -17.04
C LYS A 188 8.02 -14.83 -17.11
N GLY A 189 8.25 -14.32 -18.31
CA GLY A 189 8.97 -13.05 -18.51
C GLY A 189 8.23 -12.11 -19.45
N GLY A 190 8.73 -10.88 -19.52
CA GLY A 190 8.11 -9.83 -20.29
C GLY A 190 8.87 -8.52 -20.17
N THR A 191 8.18 -7.41 -20.44
CA THR A 191 8.72 -6.07 -20.24
C THR A 191 8.14 -5.41 -19.00
N TYR A 192 8.89 -4.49 -18.39
CA TYR A 192 8.42 -3.76 -17.22
C TYR A 192 8.68 -2.26 -17.33
N LYS A 193 7.93 -1.50 -16.53
CA LYS A 193 8.15 -0.08 -16.27
C LYS A 193 7.90 0.21 -14.80
N VAL A 194 8.72 1.06 -14.20
CA VAL A 194 8.51 1.54 -12.83
C VAL A 194 8.39 3.05 -12.84
N TYR A 195 7.39 3.58 -12.14
CA TYR A 195 7.20 5.01 -11.97
C TYR A 195 6.47 5.27 -10.65
N GLY A 196 6.97 6.21 -9.85
CA GLY A 196 6.36 6.51 -8.56
C GLY A 196 6.28 5.26 -7.68
N ASN A 197 5.08 4.96 -7.17
CA ASN A 197 4.79 3.77 -6.38
C ASN A 197 4.14 2.64 -7.19
N THR A 198 4.44 2.55 -8.48
CA THR A 198 3.83 1.57 -9.38
C THR A 198 4.86 0.88 -10.25
N ILE A 199 4.70 -0.44 -10.40
CA ILE A 199 5.38 -1.26 -11.41
C ILE A 199 4.34 -1.86 -12.35
N GLU A 200 4.56 -1.69 -13.65
CA GLU A 200 3.81 -2.36 -14.70
C GLU A 200 4.62 -3.55 -15.21
N LEU A 201 3.99 -4.73 -15.22
CA LEU A 201 4.55 -5.98 -15.73
C LEU A 201 3.73 -6.39 -16.96
N ASN A 202 4.35 -6.35 -18.13
CA ASN A 202 3.73 -6.70 -19.41
C ASN A 202 4.21 -8.09 -19.87
N TYR A 203 3.32 -9.07 -19.82
CA TYR A 203 3.56 -10.44 -20.25
C TYR A 203 3.17 -10.67 -21.73
N GLY A 204 3.11 -9.61 -22.54
CA GLY A 204 2.69 -9.62 -23.95
C GLY A 204 1.18 -9.50 -24.11
N SER A 205 0.41 -10.48 -23.62
CA SER A 205 -1.06 -10.49 -23.72
C SER A 205 -1.78 -9.81 -22.55
N LYS A 206 -1.05 -9.53 -21.47
CA LYS A 206 -1.59 -8.97 -20.23
C LYS A 206 -0.60 -8.00 -19.59
N VAL A 207 -1.08 -6.82 -19.26
CA VAL A 207 -0.38 -5.86 -18.41
C VAL A 207 -0.97 -5.96 -17.00
N ILE A 208 -0.09 -6.15 -16.01
CA ILE A 208 -0.44 -6.15 -14.60
C ILE A 208 0.25 -4.96 -13.95
N LYS A 209 -0.52 -4.10 -13.28
CA LYS A 209 0.04 -3.03 -12.45
C LYS A 209 0.06 -3.49 -11.01
N LYS A 210 1.15 -3.20 -10.31
CA LYS A 210 1.32 -3.50 -8.89
C LYS A 210 1.87 -2.29 -8.14
N SER A 211 1.57 -2.20 -6.85
CA SER A 211 2.24 -1.27 -5.95
C SER A 211 3.75 -1.55 -5.92
N PHE A 212 4.56 -0.49 -5.80
CA PHE A 212 6.01 -0.53 -5.78
C PHE A 212 6.60 0.42 -4.73
N ALA A 213 7.67 0.00 -4.05
CA ALA A 213 8.51 0.89 -3.25
C ALA A 213 9.92 0.32 -3.03
N PHE A 214 10.88 1.22 -2.84
CA PHE A 214 12.22 0.91 -2.32
C PHE A 214 12.24 0.89 -0.80
N GLY A 215 13.06 -0.01 -0.25
CA GLY A 215 13.50 -0.02 1.14
C GLY A 215 14.29 1.22 1.54
N ALA A 216 14.64 1.30 2.81
CA ALA A 216 15.46 2.36 3.37
C ALA A 216 16.69 1.81 4.11
N THR A 217 17.78 2.56 4.11
CA THR A 217 18.96 2.30 4.94
C THR A 217 19.56 3.61 5.47
N GLY A 218 20.40 3.52 6.50
CA GLY A 218 21.14 4.64 7.08
C GLY A 218 20.36 5.50 8.08
N SER A 219 21.07 6.49 8.63
CA SER A 219 20.54 7.55 9.50
C SER A 219 21.22 8.87 9.12
N PRO A 220 20.53 9.82 8.46
CA PRO A 220 19.11 9.78 8.07
C PRO A 220 18.80 8.69 7.03
N ALA A 221 17.54 8.31 6.94
CA ALA A 221 17.10 7.24 6.04
C ALA A 221 17.16 7.68 4.57
N HIS A 222 17.71 6.83 3.71
CA HIS A 222 17.80 7.02 2.26
C HIS A 222 17.29 5.78 1.51
N PRO A 223 16.75 5.94 0.29
CA PRO A 223 16.28 4.80 -0.51
C PRO A 223 17.42 3.84 -0.84
N THR A 224 17.14 2.53 -0.76
CA THR A 224 18.06 1.45 -1.15
C THR A 224 17.36 0.46 -2.08
N ASN A 225 18.11 -0.15 -2.98
CA ASN A 225 17.67 -1.22 -3.86
C ASN A 225 17.95 -2.62 -3.30
N THR A 226 18.43 -2.75 -2.05
CA THR A 226 18.63 -4.04 -1.37
C THR A 226 17.32 -4.71 -0.96
N MET A 227 16.28 -3.92 -0.75
CA MET A 227 14.94 -4.40 -0.48
C MET A 227 13.97 -3.61 -1.33
N ILE A 228 13.07 -4.32 -2.01
CA ILE A 228 12.02 -3.72 -2.80
C ILE A 228 10.69 -4.35 -2.44
N PHE A 229 9.64 -3.65 -2.83
CA PHE A 229 8.29 -4.07 -2.67
C PHE A 229 7.60 -4.14 -4.03
N ILE A 230 6.94 -5.25 -4.30
CA ILE A 230 6.14 -5.43 -5.51
C ILE A 230 4.81 -6.08 -5.11
N GLY A 231 3.72 -5.36 -5.30
CA GLY A 231 2.38 -5.86 -5.04
C GLY A 231 2.05 -5.83 -3.56
N GLY A 232 1.90 -6.99 -2.92
CA GLY A 232 1.78 -7.22 -1.46
C GLY A 232 3.04 -7.82 -0.83
N ASP A 233 4.08 -8.07 -1.65
CA ASP A 233 5.23 -8.91 -1.31
C ASP A 233 6.54 -8.09 -1.19
N ALA A 234 7.33 -8.35 -0.14
CA ALA A 234 8.67 -7.81 0.01
C ALA A 234 9.73 -8.75 -0.60
N TYR A 235 10.74 -8.18 -1.24
CA TYR A 235 11.85 -8.90 -1.86
C TYR A 235 13.18 -8.31 -1.42
N THR A 236 14.18 -9.16 -1.21
CA THR A 236 15.58 -8.76 -0.99
C THR A 236 16.42 -9.11 -2.19
N ASP A 237 17.48 -8.35 -2.40
CA ASP A 237 18.45 -8.63 -3.44
C ASP A 237 19.19 -9.95 -3.21
N THR A 238 19.76 -10.48 -4.29
CA THR A 238 20.53 -11.73 -4.31
C THR A 238 21.96 -11.52 -4.80
N GLU A 239 22.39 -10.26 -4.92
CA GLU A 239 23.66 -9.83 -5.52
C GLU A 239 24.41 -8.85 -4.61
#